data_AF-A0AAX2TLH5-F1
#
_entry.id   AF-A0AAX2TLH5-F1
#
_cell.length_a   1.000
_cell.length_b   1.000
_cell.length_c   1.000
_cell.angle_alpha   90.00
_cell.angle_beta   90.00
_cell.angle_gamma   90.00
#
_symmetry.space_group_name_H-M   'P 1'
#
loop_
_entity.id
_entity.type
_entity.pdbx_description
1 polymer ?
#
loop_
_entity_poly.entity_id
_entity_poly.type
_entity_poly.pdbx_seq_one_letter_code
_entity_poly.pdbx_strand_id
1 'polypeptide(L)'
;RRAGDCEDYAIAKFVALRLAGIAASDLRIVIVRDLARGEDHAVAAVRLDGRWLMLDNQRMAMVRDSDARQIRPLFVMDETGIGRYQASPFWSEAGAALPVPSALGSR
;
A
#
# COMPACT_ATOMS: atom_id res chain seq x y z
N ARG A 1 -7.20 22.05 -9.89
CA ARG A 1 -6.63 20.73 -10.24
C ARG A 1 -5.16 20.93 -10.64
N ARG A 2 -4.24 20.89 -9.65
CA ARG A 2 -2.77 21.02 -9.80
C ARG A 2 -2.15 20.89 -8.41
N ALA A 3 -1.33 19.86 -8.24
CA ALA A 3 -0.44 19.45 -7.14
C ALA A 3 -0.54 17.92 -7.13
N GLY A 4 0.58 17.22 -7.37
CA GLY A 4 0.64 15.80 -7.76
C GLY A 4 -0.45 14.93 -7.15
N ASP A 5 -1.10 14.14 -7.99
CA ASP A 5 -2.07 13.18 -7.48
C ASP A 5 -1.35 12.18 -6.56
N CYS A 6 -2.12 11.45 -5.75
CA CYS A 6 -1.57 10.52 -4.77
C CYS A 6 -0.53 9.52 -5.34
N GLU A 7 -0.57 9.28 -6.66
CA GLU A 7 0.38 8.42 -7.37
C GLU A 7 1.80 8.98 -7.35
N ASP A 8 1.97 10.26 -7.70
CA ASP A 8 3.29 10.92 -7.74
C ASP A 8 4.00 10.83 -6.37
N TYR A 9 3.25 11.09 -5.29
CA TYR A 9 3.80 11.02 -3.94
C TYR A 9 4.15 9.59 -3.51
N ALA A 10 3.36 8.60 -3.91
CA ALA A 10 3.65 7.20 -3.63
C ALA A 10 4.93 6.76 -4.33
N ILE A 11 5.10 7.12 -5.61
CA ILE A 11 6.32 6.83 -6.39
C ILE A 11 7.52 7.54 -5.77
N ALA A 12 7.42 8.83 -5.46
CA ALA A 12 8.52 9.59 -4.87
C ALA A 12 8.99 8.98 -3.53
N LYS A 13 8.06 8.58 -2.66
CA LYS A 13 8.39 7.91 -1.38
C LYS A 13 9.03 6.54 -1.60
N PHE A 14 8.52 5.75 -2.54
CA PHE A 14 9.10 4.46 -2.89
C PHE A 14 10.56 4.60 -3.34
N VAL A 15 10.82 5.55 -4.26
CA VAL A 15 12.17 5.84 -4.75
C VAL A 15 13.07 6.35 -3.61
N ALA A 16 12.57 7.25 -2.77
CA ALA A 16 13.33 7.75 -1.62
C ALA A 16 13.73 6.63 -0.66
N LEU A 17 12.83 5.69 -0.34
CA LEU A 17 13.11 4.54 0.52
C LEU A 17 14.12 3.57 -0.12
N ARG A 18 14.05 3.37 -1.43
CA ARG A 18 15.06 2.61 -2.19
C ARG A 18 16.44 3.25 -2.07
N LEU A 19 16.53 4.56 -2.29
CA LEU A 19 17.77 5.32 -2.18
C LEU A 19 18.32 5.34 -0.75
N ALA A 20 17.44 5.25 0.26
CA ALA A 20 17.81 5.11 1.67
C ALA A 20 18.30 3.70 2.05
N GLY A 21 18.34 2.75 1.11
CA GLY A 21 18.90 1.41 1.32
C GLY A 21 17.90 0.35 1.76
N ILE A 22 16.58 0.63 1.72
CA ILE A 22 15.58 -0.40 1.98
C ILE A 22 15.55 -1.40 0.82
N ALA A 23 15.56 -2.69 1.16
CA ALA A 23 15.55 -3.76 0.17
C ALA A 23 14.29 -3.73 -0.70
N ALA A 24 14.45 -4.18 -1.94
CA ALA A 24 13.37 -4.29 -2.92
C ALA A 24 12.14 -5.04 -2.37
N SER A 25 12.42 -6.19 -1.76
CA SER A 25 11.46 -7.11 -1.16
C SER A 25 10.74 -6.58 0.07
N ASP A 26 11.21 -5.44 0.59
CA ASP A 26 10.61 -4.72 1.72
C ASP A 26 9.83 -3.48 1.26
N LEU A 27 9.65 -3.26 -0.04
CA LEU A 27 8.95 -2.09 -0.58
C LEU A 27 7.86 -2.46 -1.57
N ARG A 28 6.75 -1.75 -1.48
CA ARG A 28 5.60 -1.93 -2.37
C ARG A 28 4.93 -0.59 -2.67
N ILE A 29 4.31 -0.48 -3.84
CA ILE A 29 3.25 0.49 -4.08
C ILE A 29 1.92 -0.25 -3.95
N VAL A 30 0.98 0.29 -3.18
CA VAL A 30 -0.34 -0.29 -2.97
C VAL A 30 -1.41 0.69 -3.43
N ILE A 31 -2.32 0.22 -4.29
CA ILE A 31 -3.52 0.96 -4.63
C ILE A 31 -4.62 0.55 -3.67
N VAL A 32 -5.18 1.51 -2.95
CA VAL A 32 -6.24 1.29 -1.98
C VAL A 32 -7.49 2.09 -2.36
N ARG A 33 -8.67 1.56 -2.05
CA ARG A 33 -9.94 2.31 -2.06
C ARG A 33 -10.16 2.86 -0.66
N ASP A 34 -10.26 4.19 -0.53
CA ASP A 34 -10.83 4.83 0.66
C ASP A 34 -12.36 4.63 0.61
N LEU A 35 -12.88 3.89 1.57
CA LEU A 35 -14.30 3.54 1.67
C LEU A 35 -15.15 4.71 2.19
N ALA A 36 -14.56 5.68 2.89
CA ALA A 36 -15.27 6.86 3.37
C ALA A 36 -15.43 7.91 2.27
N ARG A 37 -14.42 8.08 1.42
CA ARG A 37 -14.43 9.03 0.30
C ARG A 37 -14.92 8.40 -1.00
N GLY A 38 -14.88 7.07 -1.11
CA GLY A 38 -15.19 6.35 -2.34
C GLY A 38 -14.13 6.53 -3.43
N GLU A 39 -12.92 6.95 -3.09
CA GLU A 39 -11.84 7.29 -4.02
C GLU A 39 -10.70 6.27 -3.94
N ASP A 40 -10.06 5.99 -5.08
CA ASP A 40 -8.81 5.23 -5.09
C ASP A 40 -7.63 6.17 -4.85
N HIS A 41 -6.62 5.70 -4.12
CA HIS A 41 -5.34 6.37 -4.04
C HIS A 41 -4.17 5.39 -3.92
N ALA A 42 -2.99 5.85 -4.32
CA ALA A 42 -1.75 5.09 -4.21
C ALA A 42 -1.00 5.44 -2.92
N VAL A 43 -0.40 4.43 -2.29
CA VAL A 43 0.48 4.59 -1.12
C VAL A 43 1.76 3.79 -1.30
N ALA A 44 2.87 4.29 -0.75
CA ALA A 44 4.07 3.48 -0.58
C ALA A 44 3.95 2.64 0.70
N ALA A 45 4.29 1.36 0.64
CA ALA A 45 4.37 0.50 1.81
C ALA A 45 5.80 -0.01 2.00
N VAL A 46 6.25 -0.05 3.25
CA VAL A 46 7.58 -0.50 3.65
C VAL A 46 7.49 -1.54 4.77
N ARG A 47 8.33 -2.56 4.72
CA ARG A 47 8.46 -3.53 5.82
C ARG A 47 9.63 -3.14 6.73
N LEU A 48 9.33 -2.81 7.97
CA LEU A 48 10.31 -2.51 9.02
C LEU A 48 10.01 -3.37 10.26
N ASP A 49 11.05 -3.99 10.83
CA ASP A 49 10.94 -4.91 11.97
C ASP A 49 9.85 -5.99 11.77
N GLY A 50 9.79 -6.55 10.56
CA GLY A 50 8.82 -7.58 10.17
C GLY A 50 7.39 -7.09 9.97
N ARG A 51 7.11 -5.77 10.08
CA ARG A 51 5.76 -5.20 9.96
C ARG A 51 5.65 -4.28 8.74
N TRP A 52 4.53 -4.37 8.03
CA TRP A 52 4.22 -3.47 6.92
C TRP A 52 3.65 -2.14 7.45
N LEU A 53 4.21 -1.04 6.98
CA LEU A 53 3.79 0.33 7.26
C LEU A 53 3.43 1.02 5.94
N MET A 54 2.33 1.78 5.91
CA MET A 54 1.92 2.55 4.73
C MET A 54 2.23 4.04 4.94
N LEU A 55 2.89 4.66 3.95
CA LEU A 55 3.21 6.07 3.90
C LEU A 55 2.24 6.79 2.94
N ASP A 56 1.06 7.10 3.45
CA ASP A 56 0.04 7.88 2.73
C ASP A 56 0.39 9.38 2.73
N ASN A 57 0.02 10.11 1.67
CA ASN A 57 0.14 11.56 1.57
C ASN A 57 -1.13 12.29 2.05
N GLN A 58 -2.29 11.62 2.05
CA GLN A 58 -3.54 12.20 2.54
C GLN A 58 -3.63 12.23 4.07
N ARG A 59 -2.79 11.43 4.75
CA ARG A 59 -2.71 11.37 6.21
C ARG A 59 -1.26 11.64 6.64
N MET A 60 -1.02 12.82 7.23
CA MET A 60 0.26 13.23 7.85
C MET A 60 0.54 12.47 9.17
N ALA A 61 0.20 11.18 9.26
CA ALA A 61 0.41 10.36 10.43
C ALA A 61 0.66 8.90 10.03
N MET A 62 1.62 8.24 10.67
CA MET A 62 1.71 6.78 10.69
C MET A 62 0.40 6.24 11.28
N VAL A 63 -0.47 5.73 10.43
CA VAL A 63 -1.81 5.33 10.85
C VAL A 63 -1.72 4.05 11.69
N ARG A 64 -2.04 4.14 12.98
CA ARG A 64 -2.30 2.99 13.84
C ARG A 64 -3.69 2.41 13.51
N ASP A 65 -3.85 1.10 13.71
CA ASP A 65 -4.96 0.19 13.36
C ASP A 65 -6.42 0.73 13.32
N SER A 66 -6.76 1.83 14.02
CA SER A 66 -8.13 2.34 14.10
C SER A 66 -8.63 3.04 12.82
N ASP A 67 -7.78 3.71 12.05
CA ASP A 67 -8.22 4.38 10.80
C ASP A 67 -7.99 3.53 9.53
N ALA A 68 -7.41 2.34 9.68
CA ALA A 68 -7.26 1.35 8.61
C ALA A 68 -8.57 0.66 8.25
N ARG A 69 -9.62 0.78 9.08
CA ARG A 69 -10.94 0.17 8.85
C ARG A 69 -11.67 0.71 7.61
N GLN A 70 -11.20 1.81 7.04
CA GLN A 70 -11.81 2.46 5.88
C GLN A 70 -10.98 2.35 4.61
N ILE A 71 -9.92 1.53 4.58
CA ILE A 71 -9.13 1.31 3.36
C ILE A 71 -9.24 -0.14 2.91
N ARG A 72 -9.46 -0.34 1.61
CA ARG A 72 -9.48 -1.67 0.98
C ARG A 72 -8.37 -1.76 -0.06
N PRO A 73 -7.30 -2.56 0.16
CA PRO A 73 -6.28 -2.80 -0.85
C PRO A 73 -6.88 -3.45 -2.09
N LEU A 74 -6.51 -2.95 -3.28
CA LEU A 74 -6.99 -3.42 -4.57
C LEU A 74 -5.86 -4.05 -5.38
N PHE A 75 -4.74 -3.34 -5.51
CA PHE A 75 -3.56 -3.78 -6.25
C PHE A 75 -2.29 -3.51 -5.46
N VAL A 76 -1.26 -4.27 -5.80
CA VAL A 76 0.08 -4.11 -5.27
C VAL A 76 1.08 -4.26 -6.39
N MET A 77 2.10 -3.42 -6.33
CA MET A 77 3.28 -3.46 -7.16
C MET A 77 4.48 -3.68 -6.25
N ASP A 78 5.22 -4.74 -6.50
CA ASP A 78 6.48 -5.05 -5.85
C ASP A 78 7.56 -5.31 -6.90
N GLU A 79 8.74 -5.77 -6.48
CA GLU A 79 9.85 -6.04 -7.38
C GLU A 79 9.59 -7.17 -8.39
N THR A 80 8.57 -8.00 -8.16
CA THR A 80 8.22 -9.15 -9.01
C THR A 80 7.15 -8.82 -10.04
N GLY A 81 6.41 -7.72 -9.85
CA GLY A 81 5.40 -7.25 -10.79
C GLY A 81 4.13 -6.75 -10.10
N ILE A 82 2.99 -6.97 -10.76
CA ILE A 82 1.68 -6.48 -10.31
C ILE A 82 0.82 -7.65 -9.82
N GLY A 83 0.31 -7.54 -8.60
CA GLY A 83 -0.68 -8.43 -8.03
C GLY A 83 -2.01 -7.74 -7.76
N ARG A 84 -3.10 -8.52 -7.75
CA ARG A 84 -4.41 -8.06 -7.30
C ARG A 84 -4.74 -8.70 -5.96
N TYR A 85 -5.24 -7.90 -5.03
CA TYR A 85 -5.80 -8.41 -3.79
C TYR A 85 -7.13 -9.10 -4.06
N GLN A 86 -7.25 -10.36 -3.65
CA GLN A 86 -8.52 -11.06 -3.63
C GLN A 86 -9.23 -10.73 -2.31
N ALA A 87 -10.52 -10.41 -2.36
CA ALA A 87 -11.31 -10.24 -1.17
C ALA A 87 -11.46 -11.60 -0.47
N SER A 88 -10.76 -11.81 0.65
CA SER A 88 -11.04 -12.95 1.52
C SER A 88 -12.16 -12.57 2.49
N PRO A 89 -13.21 -13.41 2.68
CA PRO A 89 -14.34 -13.09 3.55
C PRO A 89 -14.02 -12.94 5.05
N PHE A 90 -12.79 -13.19 5.49
CA PHE A 90 -12.45 -13.47 6.90
C PHE A 90 -11.46 -12.50 7.57
N TRP A 91 -11.38 -11.24 7.14
CA TRP A 91 -10.47 -10.28 7.79
C TRP A 91 -11.10 -9.58 9.00
N SER A 92 -11.09 -10.27 10.14
CA SER A 92 -11.12 -9.68 11.48
C SER A 92 -10.10 -10.42 12.35
N GLU A 93 -9.23 -9.69 13.05
CA GLU A 93 -8.31 -10.18 14.11
C GLU A 93 -6.88 -10.63 13.75
N ALA A 94 -6.12 -9.87 12.95
CA ALA A 94 -4.67 -9.83 13.14
C ALA A 94 -4.07 -8.53 12.58
N GLY A 95 -3.49 -7.72 13.45
CA GLY A 95 -2.78 -6.51 13.04
C GLY A 95 -1.67 -6.80 12.03
N ALA A 96 -1.48 -5.85 11.11
CA ALA A 96 -0.24 -5.63 10.36
C ALA A 96 0.22 -6.67 9.32
N ALA A 97 -0.67 -7.45 8.69
CA ALA A 97 -0.31 -8.21 7.49
C ALA A 97 -1.10 -7.71 6.27
N LEU A 98 -0.41 -7.06 5.32
CA LEU A 98 -0.93 -6.91 3.96
C LEU A 98 -1.25 -8.31 3.42
N PRO A 99 -2.43 -8.54 2.81
CA PRO A 99 -2.75 -9.84 2.24
C PRO A 99 -1.70 -10.27 1.20
N VAL A 100 -1.57 -11.57 0.96
CA VAL A 100 -0.68 -12.05 -0.10
C VAL A 100 -1.32 -11.74 -1.45
N PRO A 101 -0.64 -11.03 -2.37
CA PRO A 101 -1.16 -10.76 -3.69
C PRO A 101 -1.28 -12.06 -4.48
N SER A 102 -2.38 -12.25 -5.23
CA SER A 102 -2.37 -13.24 -6.30
C SER A 102 -1.78 -12.59 -7.55
N ALA A 103 -0.80 -13.24 -8.17
CA ALA A 103 -0.24 -12.80 -9.44
C ALA A 103 -1.35 -12.65 -10.48
N LEU A 104 -1.39 -11.51 -11.17
CA LEU A 104 -2.20 -11.37 -12.37
C LEU A 104 -1.54 -12.24 -13.43
N GLY A 105 -2.10 -13.44 -13.66
CA GLY A 105 -1.55 -14.41 -14.60
C GLY A 105 -1.23 -13.78 -15.95
N SER A 106 -0.02 -14.04 -16.46
CA SER A 106 0.39 -13.68 -17.81
C SER A 106 -0.52 -14.38 -18.81
N ARG A 107 -1.22 -13.61 -19.65
CA ARG A 107 -1.77 -14.10 -20.90
C ARG A 107 -0.73 -13.98 -21.99
#